data_AF-A0A2W1JTF2-F1
#
_entry.id   AF-A0A2W1JTF2-F1
#
_cell.length_a   1.000
_cell.length_b   1.000
_cell.length_c   1.000
_cell.angle_alpha   90.00
_cell.angle_beta   90.00
_cell.angle_gamma   90.00
#
_symmetry.space_group_name_H-M   'P 1'
#
loop_
_entity.id
_entity.type
_entity.pdbx_description
1 polymer ?
#
loop_
_entity_poly.entity_id
_entity_poly.type
_entity_poly.pdbx_seq_one_letter_code
_entity_poly.pdbx_strand_id
1 'polypeptide(L)'
;MKNILFILTAILFCTTFAKAQELNDIRRLNDYKYFIVPMQFKTADEPNEYLLSSLTKHLLEKEGFTVLVDTERFPDELAFNPCLALKIELQDEEAAIKFSREVYMKFTDCYNNVIYRTASGKSKKKMYKDSYQEALRESMRDLSGFTHTYVPIEENKTETQVSGIAATEKPLTFLDFKDVDLIADNDIYRLSKIDAGYLLVNKDSEKRIAFISENSSGNYLYNSEKINGSIKILDKKTLEVEYFDMEENAMKKITYTTKK
;
A
#
# COMPACT_ATOMS: atom_id res chain seq x y z
N MET A 1 -4.85 -23.83 45.86
CA MET A 1 -5.71 -24.31 44.76
C MET A 1 -6.41 -23.17 44.01
N LYS A 2 -7.02 -22.18 44.68
CA LYS A 2 -7.71 -21.04 44.05
C LYS A 2 -6.84 -20.22 43.08
N ASN A 3 -5.56 -20.01 43.40
CA ASN A 3 -4.63 -19.25 42.54
C ASN A 3 -4.18 -20.05 41.30
N ILE A 4 -4.09 -21.38 41.38
CA ILE A 4 -3.76 -22.25 40.24
C ILE A 4 -4.94 -22.31 39.26
N LEU A 5 -6.17 -22.34 39.77
CA LEU A 5 -7.38 -22.29 38.95
C LEU A 5 -7.49 -20.95 38.20
N PHE A 6 -7.16 -19.83 38.87
CA PHE A 6 -7.11 -18.50 38.24
C PHE A 6 -6.06 -18.40 37.13
N ILE A 7 -4.87 -18.97 37.34
CA ILE A 7 -3.80 -18.99 36.33
C ILE A 7 -4.20 -19.85 35.12
N LEU A 8 -4.80 -21.02 35.33
CA LEU A 8 -5.28 -21.88 34.24
C LEU A 8 -6.41 -21.22 33.43
N THR A 9 -7.34 -20.52 34.09
CA THR A 9 -8.38 -19.76 33.39
C THR A 9 -7.83 -18.55 32.64
N ALA A 10 -6.81 -17.88 33.17
CA ALA A 10 -6.17 -16.74 32.49
C ALA A 10 -5.40 -17.18 31.24
N ILE A 11 -4.74 -18.33 31.28
CA ILE A 11 -4.04 -18.91 30.12
C ILE A 11 -5.05 -19.33 29.03
N LEU A 12 -6.19 -19.92 29.42
CA LEU A 12 -7.24 -20.31 28.48
C LEU A 12 -7.93 -19.10 27.83
N PHE A 13 -8.04 -17.98 28.55
CA PHE A 13 -8.60 -16.73 28.03
C PHE A 13 -7.59 -16.01 27.11
N CYS A 14 -6.29 -16.14 27.35
CA CYS A 14 -5.24 -15.53 26.53
C CYS A 14 -5.13 -16.15 25.12
N THR A 15 -5.37 -17.45 24.97
CA THR A 15 -5.30 -18.13 23.67
C THR A 15 -6.48 -17.80 22.73
N THR A 16 -7.62 -17.34 23.26
CA THR A 16 -8.78 -16.96 22.43
C THR A 16 -8.65 -15.58 21.81
N PHE A 17 -7.90 -14.64 22.40
CA PHE A 17 -7.70 -13.31 21.80
C PHE A 17 -6.73 -13.32 20.62
N ALA A 18 -5.67 -14.14 20.67
CA ALA A 18 -4.68 -14.23 19.59
C ALA A 18 -5.31 -14.69 18.26
N LYS A 19 -6.22 -15.67 18.32
CA LYS A 19 -6.97 -16.17 17.15
C LYS A 19 -7.89 -15.12 16.52
N ALA A 20 -8.39 -14.17 17.30
CA ALA A 20 -9.29 -13.11 16.81
C ALA A 20 -8.53 -12.01 16.05
N GLN A 21 -7.25 -11.76 16.40
CA GLN A 21 -6.43 -10.77 15.70
C GLN A 21 -6.01 -11.25 14.30
N GLU A 22 -5.57 -12.50 14.16
CA GLU A 22 -5.17 -13.07 12.85
C GLU A 22 -6.31 -13.04 11.81
N LEU A 23 -7.55 -13.29 12.22
CA LEU A 23 -8.70 -13.28 11.31
C LEU A 23 -9.05 -11.87 10.81
N ASN A 24 -8.79 -10.84 11.63
CA ASN A 24 -9.04 -9.46 11.25
C ASN A 24 -8.03 -8.97 10.20
N ASP A 25 -6.76 -9.41 10.30
CA ASP A 25 -5.72 -9.00 9.35
C ASP A 25 -5.94 -9.61 7.96
N ILE A 26 -6.38 -10.87 7.87
CA ILE A 26 -6.74 -11.51 6.58
C ILE A 26 -7.90 -10.77 5.90
N ARG A 27 -8.88 -10.27 6.67
CA ARG A 27 -10.05 -9.56 6.11
C ARG A 27 -9.66 -8.25 5.43
N ARG A 28 -8.59 -7.59 5.87
CA ARG A 28 -8.08 -6.35 5.23
C ARG A 28 -7.59 -6.57 3.80
N LEU A 29 -7.36 -7.83 3.39
CA LEU A 29 -7.09 -8.16 1.99
C LEU A 29 -8.27 -7.86 1.07
N ASN A 30 -9.50 -7.87 1.59
CA ASN A 30 -10.70 -7.54 0.81
C ASN A 30 -10.79 -6.05 0.46
N ASP A 31 -10.05 -5.19 1.15
CA ASP A 31 -10.01 -3.75 0.87
C ASP A 31 -9.30 -3.41 -0.46
N TYR A 32 -8.61 -4.41 -1.03
CA TYR A 32 -7.81 -4.28 -2.24
C TYR A 32 -8.35 -5.21 -3.33
N LYS A 33 -8.42 -4.68 -4.55
CA LYS A 33 -9.00 -5.37 -5.70
C LYS A 33 -7.99 -6.27 -6.40
N TYR A 34 -6.73 -5.85 -6.45
CA TYR A 34 -5.67 -6.50 -7.21
C TYR A 34 -4.50 -6.96 -6.32
N PHE A 35 -3.81 -7.99 -6.77
CA PHE A 35 -2.66 -8.56 -6.09
C PHE A 35 -1.52 -8.69 -7.09
N ILE A 36 -0.45 -7.94 -6.89
CA ILE A 36 0.67 -7.87 -7.83
C ILE A 36 1.77 -8.81 -7.35
N VAL A 37 2.02 -9.87 -8.12
CA VAL A 37 3.13 -10.80 -7.92
C VAL A 37 4.29 -10.38 -8.81
N PRO A 38 5.51 -10.23 -8.28
CA PRO A 38 6.64 -9.90 -9.13
C PRO A 38 7.06 -11.10 -9.99
N MET A 39 7.44 -10.87 -11.25
CA MET A 39 8.02 -11.90 -12.10
C MET A 39 9.33 -12.43 -11.50
N GLN A 40 10.07 -11.58 -10.78
CA GLN A 40 11.25 -11.97 -10.03
C GLN A 40 11.15 -11.49 -8.58
N PHE A 41 11.12 -12.41 -7.63
CA PHE A 41 11.23 -12.06 -6.21
C PHE A 41 12.64 -11.61 -5.87
N LYS A 42 12.77 -10.72 -4.87
CA LYS A 42 14.08 -10.27 -4.35
C LYS A 42 14.96 -11.42 -3.82
N THR A 43 14.33 -12.54 -3.42
CA THR A 43 15.01 -13.75 -2.95
C THR A 43 15.47 -14.68 -4.08
N ALA A 44 15.18 -14.34 -5.33
CA ALA A 44 15.49 -15.13 -6.52
C ALA A 44 16.45 -14.37 -7.43
N ASP A 45 17.42 -15.09 -7.99
CA ASP A 45 18.43 -14.53 -8.88
C ASP A 45 17.89 -14.40 -10.31
N GLU A 46 16.93 -15.26 -10.69
CA GLU A 46 16.34 -15.31 -12.03
C GLU A 46 14.81 -15.09 -12.03
N PRO A 47 14.23 -14.58 -13.13
CA PRO A 47 12.79 -14.49 -13.31
C PRO A 47 12.10 -15.85 -13.10
N ASN A 48 11.10 -15.87 -12.22
CA ASN A 48 10.31 -17.04 -11.86
C ASN A 48 11.18 -18.25 -11.45
N GLU A 49 12.33 -18.00 -10.83
CA GLU A 49 13.20 -19.06 -10.31
C GLU A 49 12.41 -19.98 -9.38
N TYR A 50 12.68 -21.28 -9.49
CA TYR A 50 11.94 -22.34 -8.79
C TYR A 50 10.41 -22.32 -8.99
N LEU A 51 9.91 -21.60 -10.01
CA LEU A 51 8.49 -21.37 -10.30
C LEU A 51 7.75 -20.61 -9.18
N LEU A 52 8.45 -19.79 -8.40
CA LEU A 52 7.86 -19.11 -7.23
C LEU A 52 6.75 -18.14 -7.62
N SER A 53 6.95 -17.33 -8.66
CA SER A 53 5.97 -16.34 -9.10
C SER A 53 4.73 -17.02 -9.66
N SER A 54 4.92 -18.04 -10.52
CA SER A 54 3.82 -18.85 -11.05
C SER A 54 3.05 -19.60 -9.96
N LEU A 55 3.75 -20.21 -8.99
CA LEU A 55 3.13 -20.91 -7.89
C LEU A 55 2.34 -19.95 -7.00
N THR A 56 2.90 -18.78 -6.69
CA THR A 56 2.23 -17.74 -5.91
C THR A 56 0.95 -17.27 -6.58
N LYS A 57 1.03 -16.92 -7.87
CA LYS A 57 -0.13 -16.51 -8.68
C LYS A 57 -1.22 -17.58 -8.66
N HIS A 58 -0.85 -18.83 -8.97
CA HIS A 58 -1.80 -19.94 -8.98
C HIS A 58 -2.48 -20.17 -7.62
N LEU A 59 -1.72 -20.13 -6.51
CA LEU A 59 -2.28 -20.32 -5.17
C LEU A 59 -3.25 -19.21 -4.78
N LEU A 60 -2.96 -17.96 -5.13
CA LEU A 60 -3.85 -16.84 -4.86
C LEU A 60 -5.10 -16.86 -5.75
N GLU A 61 -4.95 -17.11 -7.05
CA GLU A 61 -6.11 -17.23 -7.96
C GLU A 61 -7.07 -18.34 -7.52
N LYS A 62 -6.53 -19.44 -6.98
CA LYS A 62 -7.34 -20.53 -6.42
C LYS A 62 -8.25 -20.07 -5.26
N GLU A 63 -7.80 -19.09 -4.47
CA GLU A 63 -8.56 -18.52 -3.34
C GLU A 63 -9.42 -17.29 -3.76
N GLY A 64 -9.53 -17.03 -5.08
CA GLY A 64 -10.42 -16.02 -5.66
C GLY A 64 -9.81 -14.63 -5.86
N PHE A 65 -8.51 -14.45 -5.57
CA PHE A 65 -7.83 -13.18 -5.77
C PHE A 65 -7.65 -12.85 -7.26
N THR A 66 -7.80 -11.58 -7.63
CA THR A 66 -7.43 -11.11 -8.98
C THR A 66 -5.94 -10.76 -9.00
N VAL A 67 -5.15 -11.69 -9.53
CA VAL A 67 -3.68 -11.60 -9.48
C VAL A 67 -3.10 -11.17 -10.82
N LEU A 68 -2.19 -10.20 -10.78
CA LEU A 68 -1.45 -9.72 -11.94
C LEU A 68 0.05 -9.93 -11.70
N VAL A 69 0.79 -10.28 -12.75
CA VAL A 69 2.25 -10.25 -12.69
C VAL A 69 2.73 -8.84 -13.03
N ASP A 70 3.78 -8.35 -12.37
CA ASP A 70 4.32 -6.99 -12.57
C ASP A 70 4.81 -6.66 -14.00
N THR A 71 4.95 -7.68 -14.85
CA THR A 71 5.29 -7.57 -16.28
C THR A 71 4.07 -7.60 -17.21
N GLU A 72 2.88 -7.87 -16.66
CA GLU A 72 1.61 -7.84 -17.41
C GLU A 72 1.11 -6.40 -17.55
N ARG A 73 0.28 -6.15 -18.57
CA ARG A 73 -0.40 -4.85 -18.69
C ARG A 73 -1.47 -4.74 -17.60
N PHE A 74 -1.37 -3.72 -16.76
CA PHE A 74 -2.38 -3.45 -15.74
C PHE A 74 -3.68 -2.89 -16.34
N PRO A 75 -4.85 -3.24 -15.77
CA PRO A 75 -6.11 -2.57 -16.06
C PRO A 75 -5.97 -1.07 -15.83
N ASP A 76 -6.65 -0.28 -16.66
CA ASP A 76 -6.50 1.18 -16.64
C ASP A 76 -6.80 1.76 -15.25
N GLU A 77 -7.84 1.27 -14.55
CA GLU A 77 -8.14 1.69 -13.17
C GLU A 77 -7.01 1.46 -12.17
N LEU A 78 -6.26 0.35 -12.29
CA LEU A 78 -5.11 0.06 -11.44
C LEU A 78 -3.90 0.93 -11.84
N ALA A 79 -3.73 1.15 -13.14
CA ALA A 79 -2.70 2.05 -13.64
C ALA A 79 -2.94 3.50 -13.19
N PHE A 80 -4.21 3.91 -13.02
CA PHE A 80 -4.59 5.21 -12.50
C PHE A 80 -4.58 5.28 -10.97
N ASN A 81 -4.91 4.19 -10.28
CA ASN A 81 -4.91 4.10 -8.82
C ASN A 81 -4.13 2.86 -8.35
N PRO A 82 -2.81 2.98 -8.09
CA PRO A 82 -1.98 1.85 -7.65
C PRO A 82 -2.37 1.34 -6.25
N CYS A 83 -3.09 2.14 -5.46
CA CYS A 83 -3.55 1.73 -4.12
C CYS A 83 -4.74 0.76 -4.18
N LEU A 84 -5.28 0.47 -5.37
CA LEU A 84 -6.21 -0.66 -5.57
C LEU A 84 -5.52 -2.02 -5.46
N ALA A 85 -4.19 -2.06 -5.45
CA ALA A 85 -3.42 -3.29 -5.37
C ALA A 85 -2.61 -3.44 -4.10
N LEU A 86 -2.40 -4.69 -3.70
CA LEU A 86 -1.32 -5.10 -2.81
C LEU A 86 -0.17 -5.68 -3.62
N LYS A 87 1.05 -5.26 -3.31
CA LYS A 87 2.28 -5.87 -3.80
C LYS A 87 2.64 -7.05 -2.91
N ILE A 88 3.09 -8.13 -3.54
CA ILE A 88 3.45 -9.35 -2.85
C ILE A 88 4.97 -9.48 -2.82
N GLU A 89 5.50 -9.66 -1.61
CA GLU A 89 6.91 -9.94 -1.41
C GLU A 89 7.09 -11.31 -0.75
N LEU A 90 7.99 -12.12 -1.31
CA LEU A 90 8.48 -13.33 -0.66
C LEU A 90 9.69 -12.97 0.20
N GLN A 91 9.70 -13.44 1.44
CA GLN A 91 10.77 -13.23 2.39
C GLN A 91 11.37 -14.59 2.76
N ASP A 92 12.69 -14.68 2.67
CA ASP A 92 13.46 -15.81 3.17
C ASP A 92 13.96 -15.48 4.58
N GLU A 93 13.52 -16.25 5.57
CA GLU A 93 13.95 -16.09 6.96
C GLU A 93 15.00 -17.15 7.29
N GLU A 94 15.97 -16.76 8.12
CA GLU A 94 16.93 -17.73 8.66
C GLU A 94 16.18 -18.81 9.45
N ALA A 95 16.22 -20.03 8.95
CA ALA A 95 15.51 -21.13 9.58
C ALA A 95 16.24 -21.59 10.86
N ALA A 96 15.48 -21.75 11.95
CA ALA A 96 16.02 -22.16 13.24
C ALA A 96 16.68 -23.56 13.24
N ILE A 97 16.36 -24.41 12.24
CA ILE A 97 16.90 -25.75 12.08
C ILE A 97 17.89 -25.75 10.91
N LYS A 98 19.11 -26.27 11.12
CA LYS A 98 20.11 -26.43 10.06
C LYS A 98 19.54 -27.22 8.88
N PHE A 99 19.81 -26.78 7.65
CA PHE A 99 19.32 -27.37 6.40
C PHE A 99 17.80 -27.37 6.24
N SER A 100 17.11 -26.45 6.93
CA SER A 100 15.72 -26.15 6.66
C SER A 100 15.59 -24.76 6.05
N ARG A 101 14.44 -24.52 5.45
CA ARG A 101 14.11 -23.30 4.73
C ARG A 101 12.81 -22.77 5.31
N GLU A 102 12.76 -21.48 5.61
CA GLU A 102 11.60 -20.84 6.20
C GLU A 102 11.25 -19.60 5.37
N VAL A 103 10.03 -19.54 4.86
CA VAL A 103 9.56 -18.39 4.07
C VAL A 103 8.21 -17.91 4.54
N TYR A 104 7.95 -16.64 4.32
CA TYR A 104 6.63 -16.06 4.48
C TYR A 104 6.42 -14.98 3.42
N MET A 105 5.17 -14.57 3.25
CA MET A 105 4.81 -13.53 2.31
C MET A 105 4.34 -12.28 3.04
N LYS A 106 4.67 -11.12 2.47
CA LYS A 106 4.15 -9.81 2.85
C LYS A 106 3.27 -9.28 1.74
N PHE A 107 2.13 -8.71 2.14
CA PHE A 107 1.21 -8.00 1.27
C PHE A 107 1.30 -6.53 1.66
N THR A 108 1.84 -5.70 0.78
CA THR A 108 2.09 -4.28 1.04
C THR A 108 1.25 -3.39 0.17
N ASP A 109 0.77 -2.29 0.74
CA ASP A 109 0.02 -1.29 -0.02
C ASP A 109 0.96 -0.41 -0.88
N CYS A 110 0.37 0.55 -1.61
CA CYS A 110 1.08 1.52 -2.43
C CYS A 110 2.03 2.43 -1.62
N TYR A 111 1.83 2.56 -0.31
CA TYR A 111 2.66 3.32 0.62
C TYR A 111 3.73 2.45 1.32
N ASN A 112 3.83 1.16 0.95
CA ASN A 112 4.69 0.15 1.54
C ASN A 112 4.33 -0.25 2.98
N ASN A 113 3.09 0.02 3.43
CA ASN A 113 2.59 -0.52 4.70
C ASN A 113 2.30 -2.01 4.54
N VAL A 114 2.71 -2.82 5.52
CA VAL A 114 2.34 -4.24 5.57
C VAL A 114 0.89 -4.37 6.01
N ILE A 115 0.03 -4.77 5.08
CA ILE A 115 -1.40 -4.99 5.32
C ILE A 115 -1.62 -6.38 5.91
N TYR A 116 -0.91 -7.37 5.37
CA TYR A 116 -0.99 -8.74 5.84
C TYR A 116 0.36 -9.45 5.70
N ARG A 117 0.61 -10.38 6.61
CA ARG A 117 1.76 -11.27 6.63
C ARG A 117 1.25 -12.69 6.84
N THR A 118 1.66 -13.62 5.99
CA THR A 118 1.33 -15.04 6.19
C THR A 118 2.10 -15.63 7.38
N ALA A 119 1.63 -16.75 7.95
CA ALA A 119 2.52 -17.56 8.76
C ALA A 119 3.75 -18.01 7.97
N SER A 120 4.81 -18.32 8.71
CA SER A 120 6.03 -18.88 8.13
C SER A 120 5.81 -20.34 7.74
N GLY A 121 6.03 -20.65 6.47
CA GLY A 121 6.04 -21.99 5.93
C GLY A 121 7.44 -22.58 5.94
N LYS A 122 7.56 -23.88 6.20
CA LYS A 122 8.86 -24.53 6.44
C LYS A 122 9.05 -25.72 5.52
N SER A 123 10.31 -25.95 5.15
CA SER A 123 10.72 -27.15 4.43
C SER A 123 12.01 -27.71 4.99
N LYS A 124 12.12 -29.04 5.01
CA LYS A 124 13.35 -29.77 5.37
C LYS A 124 14.00 -30.44 4.16
N LYS A 125 13.51 -30.17 2.95
CA LYS A 125 14.10 -30.71 1.72
C LYS A 125 15.44 -30.04 1.45
N LYS A 126 16.40 -30.86 1.02
CA LYS A 126 17.76 -30.42 0.70
C LYS A 126 17.86 -29.72 -0.66
N MET A 127 17.03 -30.13 -1.62
CA MET A 127 17.02 -29.51 -2.95
C MET A 127 16.37 -28.13 -2.86
N TYR A 128 17.09 -27.09 -3.25
CA TYR A 128 16.63 -25.69 -3.14
C TYR A 128 15.24 -25.49 -3.74
N LYS A 129 15.04 -25.90 -5.00
CA LYS A 129 13.75 -25.80 -5.69
C LYS A 129 12.60 -26.40 -4.88
N ASP A 130 12.75 -27.66 -4.48
CA ASP A 130 11.69 -28.37 -3.77
C ASP A 130 11.45 -27.77 -2.39
N SER A 131 12.51 -27.24 -1.78
CA SER A 131 12.45 -26.60 -0.48
C SER A 131 11.72 -25.26 -0.52
N TYR A 132 12.04 -24.43 -1.51
CA TYR A 132 11.34 -23.19 -1.82
C TYR A 132 9.85 -23.43 -2.09
N GLN A 133 9.52 -24.39 -2.95
CA GLN A 133 8.14 -24.67 -3.32
C GLN A 133 7.32 -25.29 -2.18
N GLU A 134 7.92 -26.12 -1.33
CA GLU A 134 7.24 -26.68 -0.16
C GLU A 134 6.98 -25.62 0.91
N ALA A 135 8.02 -24.85 1.26
CA ALA A 135 7.89 -23.78 2.25
C ALA A 135 6.86 -22.73 1.82
N LEU A 136 6.83 -22.33 0.54
CA LEU A 136 5.82 -21.40 0.01
C LEU A 136 4.39 -21.96 0.10
N ARG A 137 4.18 -23.26 -0.19
CA ARG A 137 2.85 -23.86 -0.03
C ARG A 137 2.43 -23.92 1.44
N GLU A 138 3.38 -24.18 2.33
CA GLU A 138 3.10 -24.16 3.76
C GLU A 138 2.73 -22.76 4.27
N SER A 139 3.41 -21.70 3.80
CA SER A 139 3.14 -20.33 4.23
C SER A 139 1.75 -19.86 3.78
N MET A 140 1.25 -20.38 2.66
CA MET A 140 -0.05 -20.02 2.11
C MET A 140 -1.23 -20.74 2.75
N ARG A 141 -1.01 -21.65 3.72
CA ARG A 141 -2.10 -22.42 4.35
C ARG A 141 -3.13 -21.55 5.05
N ASP A 142 -2.73 -20.43 5.64
CA ASP A 142 -3.66 -19.54 6.35
C ASP A 142 -4.66 -18.86 5.41
N LEU A 143 -4.32 -18.76 4.13
CA LEU A 143 -5.21 -18.26 3.08
C LEU A 143 -6.06 -19.39 2.45
N SER A 144 -5.78 -20.66 2.77
CA SER A 144 -6.52 -21.77 2.17
C SER A 144 -7.94 -21.83 2.74
N GLY A 145 -8.94 -21.71 1.86
CA GLY A 145 -10.34 -21.63 2.23
C GLY A 145 -10.82 -20.21 2.56
N PHE A 146 -9.95 -19.20 2.47
CA PHE A 146 -10.39 -17.81 2.37
C PHE A 146 -10.89 -17.56 0.95
N THR A 147 -12.02 -16.90 0.79
CA THR A 147 -12.49 -16.45 -0.53
C THR A 147 -12.44 -14.94 -0.56
N HIS A 148 -11.57 -14.40 -1.42
CA HIS A 148 -11.49 -12.95 -1.60
C HIS A 148 -12.80 -12.41 -2.16
N THR A 149 -13.24 -11.29 -1.61
CA THR A 149 -14.37 -10.53 -2.13
C THR A 149 -14.05 -9.07 -1.90
N TYR A 150 -13.75 -8.36 -3.00
CA TYR A 150 -13.40 -6.96 -2.93
C TYR A 150 -14.53 -6.12 -2.31
N VAL A 151 -14.19 -5.40 -1.24
CA VAL A 151 -15.05 -4.41 -0.58
C VAL A 151 -14.32 -3.08 -0.69
N PRO A 152 -14.86 -2.10 -1.44
CA PRO A 152 -14.27 -0.77 -1.48
C PRO A 152 -14.18 -0.19 -0.08
N ILE A 153 -13.04 0.41 0.27
CA ILE A 153 -12.94 1.20 1.49
C ILE A 153 -13.86 2.41 1.32
N GLU A 154 -15.05 2.37 1.91
CA GLU A 154 -15.87 3.57 2.03
C GLU A 154 -15.22 4.51 3.04
N GLU A 155 -14.89 5.74 2.62
CA GLU A 155 -14.37 6.80 3.49
C GLU A 155 -15.43 7.20 4.53
N ASN A 156 -15.52 6.44 5.62
CA ASN A 156 -16.35 6.81 6.76
C ASN A 156 -15.64 7.92 7.53
N LYS A 157 -16.02 9.18 7.23
CA LYS A 157 -15.76 10.37 8.04
C LYS A 157 -16.24 10.12 9.47
N THR A 158 -15.33 9.69 10.33
CA THR A 158 -15.56 9.68 11.77
C THR A 158 -14.55 10.63 12.39
N GLU A 159 -15.01 11.86 12.58
CA GLU A 159 -14.32 12.90 13.34
C GLU A 159 -13.97 12.35 14.73
N THR A 160 -12.69 12.13 14.98
CA THR A 160 -12.20 11.97 16.35
C THR A 160 -12.00 13.36 16.91
N GLN A 161 -12.95 13.80 17.75
CA GLN A 161 -12.83 15.02 18.52
C GLN A 161 -11.65 14.90 19.50
N VAL A 162 -10.63 15.72 19.32
CA VAL A 162 -9.67 16.03 20.38
C VAL A 162 -9.92 17.46 20.83
N SER A 163 -10.37 17.57 22.08
CA SER A 163 -10.67 18.81 22.77
C SER A 163 -9.39 19.59 23.10
N GLY A 164 -9.31 20.83 22.61
CA GLY A 164 -8.78 21.99 23.33
C GLY A 164 -7.32 22.39 23.11
N ILE A 165 -7.07 23.44 22.32
CA ILE A 165 -6.78 24.83 22.76
C ILE A 165 -6.34 25.68 21.54
N ALA A 166 -6.84 26.92 21.52
CA ALA A 166 -6.44 28.12 20.74
C ALA A 166 -6.99 28.28 19.30
N ALA A 167 -7.61 29.44 19.09
CA ALA A 167 -8.43 29.78 17.96
C ALA A 167 -7.64 30.32 16.75
N THR A 168 -8.01 29.79 15.59
CA THR A 168 -8.28 30.47 14.31
C THR A 168 -7.15 31.24 13.62
N GLU A 169 -6.50 30.56 12.67
CA GLU A 169 -6.97 30.65 11.27
C GLU A 169 -7.35 29.24 10.79
N LYS A 170 -8.52 29.11 10.14
CA LYS A 170 -8.94 27.86 9.50
C LYS A 170 -7.86 27.48 8.49
N PRO A 171 -7.28 26.26 8.52
CA PRO A 171 -6.35 25.84 7.48
C PRO A 171 -7.07 25.97 6.13
N LEU A 172 -6.48 26.72 5.21
CA LEU A 172 -7.02 26.85 3.86
C LEU A 172 -7.11 25.44 3.25
N THR A 173 -8.34 25.00 3.00
CA THR A 173 -8.62 23.73 2.33
C THR A 173 -8.69 23.93 0.83
N PHE A 174 -8.36 22.92 0.02
CA PHE A 174 -8.55 22.93 -1.44
C PHE A 174 -10.04 23.10 -1.89
N LEU A 175 -11.00 23.26 -0.97
CA LEU A 175 -12.42 23.50 -1.28
C LEU A 175 -12.68 24.74 -2.16
N ASP A 176 -11.73 25.68 -2.25
CA ASP A 176 -11.84 26.88 -3.11
C ASP A 176 -11.27 26.67 -4.54
N PHE A 177 -10.66 25.50 -4.85
CA PHE A 177 -9.96 25.24 -6.12
C PHE A 177 -10.67 24.23 -7.03
N LYS A 178 -11.94 24.48 -7.37
CA LYS A 178 -12.62 23.67 -8.39
C LYS A 178 -12.28 24.22 -9.78
N ASP A 179 -11.50 23.45 -10.55
CA ASP A 179 -11.09 23.75 -11.92
C ASP A 179 -10.32 25.08 -12.07
N VAL A 180 -9.20 25.18 -11.35
CA VAL A 180 -8.36 26.38 -11.36
C VAL A 180 -7.15 26.18 -12.26
N ASP A 181 -6.89 27.18 -13.10
CA ASP A 181 -5.65 27.27 -13.85
C ASP A 181 -4.54 27.84 -12.96
N LEU A 182 -3.41 27.15 -12.88
CA LEU A 182 -2.21 27.48 -12.14
C LEU A 182 -1.05 27.78 -13.10
N ILE A 183 -0.09 28.57 -12.66
CA ILE A 183 1.12 28.93 -13.40
C ILE A 183 2.34 28.49 -12.58
N ALA A 184 3.26 27.78 -13.23
CA ALA A 184 4.61 27.50 -12.74
C ALA A 184 5.56 27.42 -13.94
N ASP A 185 6.77 27.98 -13.82
CA ASP A 185 7.82 27.93 -14.85
C ASP A 185 7.34 28.30 -16.27
N ASN A 186 6.47 29.33 -16.38
CA ASN A 186 5.80 29.80 -17.60
C ASN A 186 4.76 28.86 -18.23
N ASP A 187 4.57 27.66 -17.70
CA ASP A 187 3.54 26.73 -18.14
C ASP A 187 2.22 26.95 -17.38
N ILE A 188 1.11 26.58 -18.03
CA ILE A 188 -0.22 26.65 -17.42
C ILE A 188 -0.70 25.23 -17.11
N TYR A 189 -1.12 25.02 -15.88
CA TYR A 189 -1.61 23.74 -15.38
C TYR A 189 -3.08 23.87 -14.96
N ARG A 190 -3.90 22.89 -15.29
CA ARG A 190 -5.26 22.77 -14.78
C ARG A 190 -5.26 21.85 -13.57
N LEU A 191 -5.77 22.36 -12.46
CA LEU A 191 -6.06 21.61 -11.26
C LEU A 191 -7.55 21.30 -11.20
N SER A 192 -7.92 20.04 -11.37
CA SER A 192 -9.32 19.58 -11.35
C SER A 192 -9.58 18.68 -10.15
N LYS A 193 -10.70 18.91 -9.47
CA LYS A 193 -11.15 18.05 -8.38
C LYS A 193 -11.76 16.77 -8.94
N ILE A 194 -11.39 15.64 -8.36
CA ILE A 194 -11.93 14.31 -8.66
C ILE A 194 -12.31 13.60 -7.36
N ASP A 195 -13.01 12.47 -7.44
CA ASP A 195 -13.53 11.77 -6.25
C ASP A 195 -12.42 11.41 -5.24
N ALA A 196 -11.23 11.06 -5.72
CA ALA A 196 -10.09 10.65 -4.91
C ALA A 196 -9.10 11.78 -4.53
N GLY A 197 -9.35 13.04 -4.93
CA GLY A 197 -8.42 14.16 -4.68
C GLY A 197 -8.40 15.18 -5.82
N TYR A 198 -7.21 15.52 -6.31
CA TYR A 198 -7.02 16.51 -7.37
C TYR A 198 -6.05 16.02 -8.44
N LEU A 199 -6.33 16.39 -9.69
CA LEU A 199 -5.50 16.09 -10.84
C LEU A 199 -4.86 17.38 -11.36
N LEU A 200 -3.53 17.37 -11.54
CA LEU A 200 -2.78 18.45 -12.15
C LEU A 200 -2.38 18.05 -13.58
N VAL A 201 -2.86 18.79 -14.57
CA VAL A 201 -2.66 18.52 -16.00
C VAL A 201 -2.05 19.75 -16.66
N ASN A 202 -0.99 19.58 -17.47
CA ASN A 202 -0.47 20.69 -18.27
C ASN A 202 -1.45 20.99 -19.42
N LYS A 203 -1.85 22.26 -19.61
CA LYS A 203 -2.90 22.62 -20.55
C LYS A 203 -2.50 22.57 -22.02
N ASP A 204 -1.22 22.72 -22.31
CA ASP A 204 -0.74 22.76 -23.69
C ASP A 204 -0.51 21.34 -24.24
N SER A 205 0.05 20.46 -23.40
CA SER A 205 0.33 19.07 -23.76
C SER A 205 -0.78 18.09 -23.41
N GLU A 206 -1.76 18.52 -22.61
CA GLU A 206 -2.77 17.67 -21.96
C GLU A 206 -2.18 16.52 -21.12
N LYS A 207 -0.86 16.55 -20.85
CA LYS A 207 -0.18 15.52 -20.07
C LYS A 207 -0.52 15.68 -18.59
N ARG A 208 -0.88 14.57 -17.95
CA ARG A 208 -0.97 14.49 -16.48
C ARG A 208 0.42 14.72 -15.86
N ILE A 209 0.49 15.70 -14.98
CA ILE A 209 1.71 16.08 -14.27
C ILE A 209 1.75 15.44 -12.89
N ALA A 210 0.66 15.54 -12.13
CA ALA A 210 0.60 14.97 -10.80
C ALA A 210 -0.83 14.60 -10.37
N PHE A 211 -0.90 13.65 -9.44
CA PHE A 211 -2.08 13.37 -8.64
C PHE A 211 -1.84 13.83 -7.21
N ILE A 212 -2.80 14.57 -6.67
CA ILE A 212 -2.73 15.18 -5.35
C ILE A 212 -3.79 14.53 -4.47
N SER A 213 -3.35 13.88 -3.40
CA SER A 213 -4.21 13.18 -2.44
C SER A 213 -4.08 13.81 -1.06
N GLU A 214 -5.17 13.83 -0.30
CA GLU A 214 -5.14 14.22 1.11
C GLU A 214 -4.89 12.96 1.96
N ASN A 215 -3.92 13.02 2.89
CA ASN A 215 -3.68 11.92 3.81
C ASN A 215 -4.58 12.02 5.05
N SER A 216 -4.54 11.00 5.91
CA SER A 216 -5.34 10.94 7.15
C SER A 216 -5.11 12.10 8.12
N SER A 217 -4.01 12.85 7.98
CA SER A 217 -3.68 14.01 8.81
C SER A 217 -4.12 15.33 8.17
N GLY A 218 -4.83 15.30 7.04
CA GLY A 218 -5.25 16.49 6.30
C GLY A 218 -4.12 17.16 5.50
N ASN A 219 -2.97 16.50 5.36
CA ASN A 219 -1.87 17.01 4.55
C ASN A 219 -2.02 16.53 3.10
N TYR A 220 -1.75 17.42 2.16
CA TYR A 220 -1.80 17.10 0.74
C TYR A 220 -0.46 16.54 0.27
N LEU A 221 -0.50 15.40 -0.44
CA LEU A 221 0.65 14.72 -1.01
C LEU A 221 0.66 14.97 -2.52
N TYR A 222 1.81 15.33 -3.07
CA TYR A 222 2.04 15.52 -4.50
C TYR A 222 2.72 14.28 -5.06
N ASN A 223 2.07 13.60 -6.00
CA ASN A 223 2.62 12.39 -6.63
C ASN A 223 2.73 12.57 -8.15
N SER A 224 3.95 12.53 -8.68
CA SER A 224 4.23 12.63 -10.11
C SER A 224 5.17 11.52 -10.59
N GLU A 225 5.45 11.46 -11.89
CA GLU A 225 6.41 10.47 -12.45
C GLU A 225 7.82 10.62 -11.88
N LYS A 226 8.25 11.85 -11.51
CA LYS A 226 9.63 12.15 -11.10
C LYS A 226 9.77 12.67 -9.68
N ILE A 227 8.71 13.26 -9.13
CA ILE A 227 8.72 13.99 -7.87
C ILE A 227 7.58 13.50 -6.99
N ASN A 228 7.90 13.12 -5.75
CA ASN A 228 6.93 12.89 -4.70
C ASN A 228 7.22 13.85 -3.54
N GLY A 229 6.20 14.52 -3.04
CA GLY A 229 6.37 15.59 -2.07
C GLY A 229 5.10 15.88 -1.26
N SER A 230 5.19 16.92 -0.44
CA SER A 230 4.06 17.44 0.32
C SER A 230 3.69 18.83 -0.18
N ILE A 231 2.41 19.17 -0.12
CA ILE A 231 1.90 20.47 -0.55
C ILE A 231 1.60 21.33 0.66
N LYS A 232 2.12 22.55 0.65
CA LYS A 232 1.71 23.64 1.53
C LYS A 232 0.89 24.63 0.73
N ILE A 233 -0.30 24.94 1.23
CA ILE A 233 -1.15 25.99 0.67
C ILE A 233 -0.75 27.26 1.41
N LEU A 234 -0.02 28.15 0.74
CA LEU A 234 0.50 29.38 1.36
C LEU A 234 -0.59 30.44 1.49
N ASP A 235 -1.48 30.53 0.49
CA ASP A 235 -2.64 31.42 0.48
C ASP A 235 -3.73 30.87 -0.47
N LYS A 236 -4.82 31.64 -0.70
CA LYS A 236 -5.92 31.23 -1.59
C LYS A 236 -5.55 31.08 -3.07
N LYS A 237 -4.30 31.38 -3.43
CA LYS A 237 -3.79 31.50 -4.79
C LYS A 237 -2.47 30.76 -5.00
N THR A 238 -1.79 30.34 -3.94
CA THR A 238 -0.43 29.83 -4.05
C THR A 238 -0.32 28.50 -3.32
N LEU A 239 0.12 27.48 -4.06
CA LEU A 239 0.47 26.17 -3.52
C LEU A 239 1.95 25.89 -3.79
N GLU A 240 2.63 25.37 -2.78
CA GLU A 240 4.05 25.06 -2.79
C GLU A 240 4.23 23.56 -2.58
N VAL A 241 4.94 22.92 -3.48
CA VAL A 241 5.31 21.50 -3.40
C VAL A 241 6.73 21.42 -2.85
N GLU A 242 6.88 20.90 -1.63
CA GLU A 242 8.17 20.58 -1.03
C GLU A 242 8.51 19.11 -1.33
N TYR A 243 9.69 18.86 -1.92
CA TYR A 243 10.18 17.52 -2.25
C TYR A 243 11.69 17.39 -2.03
N PHE A 244 12.15 16.15 -1.93
CA PHE A 244 13.58 15.86 -1.86
C PHE A 244 14.11 15.50 -3.26
N ASP A 245 15.07 16.28 -3.75
CA ASP A 245 15.74 16.04 -5.02
C ASP A 245 16.91 15.06 -4.80
N MET A 246 16.85 13.89 -5.44
CA MET A 246 17.87 12.86 -5.29
C MET A 246 19.17 13.17 -6.05
N GLU A 247 19.12 13.97 -7.11
CA GLU A 247 20.29 14.33 -7.91
C GLU A 247 21.13 15.38 -7.19
N GLU A 248 20.46 16.34 -6.55
CA GLU A 248 21.11 17.41 -5.78
C GLU A 248 21.22 17.11 -4.28
N ASN A 249 20.65 15.99 -3.82
CA ASN A 249 20.63 15.55 -2.43
C ASN A 249 20.14 16.66 -1.46
N ALA A 250 19.10 17.40 -1.87
CA ALA A 250 18.62 18.59 -1.18
C ALA A 250 17.10 18.72 -1.24
N MET A 251 16.53 19.39 -0.24
CA MET A 251 15.10 19.77 -0.26
C MET A 251 14.89 20.92 -1.26
N LYS A 252 13.95 20.72 -2.18
CA LYS A 252 13.54 21.70 -3.19
C LYS A 252 12.05 22.01 -3.12
N LYS A 253 11.69 23.09 -3.82
CA LYS A 253 10.34 23.67 -3.82
C LYS A 253 9.91 24.00 -5.25
N ILE A 254 8.66 23.67 -5.59
CA ILE A 254 7.99 24.18 -6.79
C ILE A 254 6.79 25.00 -6.33
N THR A 255 6.64 26.21 -6.85
CA THR A 255 5.52 27.10 -6.51
C THR A 255 4.58 27.20 -7.71
N TYR A 256 3.30 26.92 -7.47
CA TYR A 256 2.22 27.12 -8.42
C TYR A 256 1.33 28.26 -7.94
N THR A 257 1.04 29.21 -8.82
CA THR A 257 0.18 30.35 -8.51
C THR A 257 -1.04 30.38 -9.42
N THR A 258 -2.24 30.64 -8.90
CA THR A 258 -3.46 30.76 -9.70
C THR A 258 -3.31 31.83 -10.77
N LYS A 259 -3.62 31.45 -12.01
CA LYS A 259 -3.76 32.38 -13.12
C LYS A 259 -4.93 33.32 -12.84
N LYS A 260 -4.67 34.63 -12.88
CA LYS A 260 -5.71 35.67 -12.77
C LYS A 260 -6.65 35.65 -13.95
#